data_AF-A0A229R8H7-F1
#
_entry.id   AF-A0A229R8H7-F1
#
_cell.length_a   1.000
_cell.length_b   1.000
_cell.length_c   1.000
_cell.angle_alpha   90.00
_cell.angle_beta   90.00
_cell.angle_gamma   90.00
#
_symmetry.space_group_name_H-M   'P 1'
#
loop_
_entity.id
_entity.type
_entity.pdbx_description
1 polymer ?
#
loop_
_entity_poly.entity_id
_entity_poly.type
_entity_poly.pdbx_seq_one_letter_code
_entity_poly.pdbx_strand_id
1 'polypeptide(L)'
;MSGATPTRGGEIWSVTAGRVWRRRSKRTWAVSRSLQSRASKSKRHHYVPKSYLRAWSFDQRRVRVLNTVDGTDRPVGLRDVCVKENFYRVTDSSGRQHNQVEDMLAVLDEECAKLLRLLRGWAPGDDVDFEDFMSLAVVMAVQRSRTPQARRHMQEMTDGIYRSLNRPTETTRGRRAGSASRCRRPLLSTAIATP
;
A
#
# COMPACT_ATOMS: atom_id res chain seq x y z
N MET A 1 18.67 -45.94 17.80
CA MET A 1 19.42 -44.70 18.04
C MET A 1 20.20 -44.36 16.78
N SER A 2 19.83 -43.29 16.07
CA SER A 2 20.76 -42.47 15.28
C SER A 2 19.99 -41.21 14.89
N GLY A 3 20.34 -40.09 15.50
CA GLY A 3 19.68 -38.80 15.30
C GLY A 3 20.22 -38.11 14.05
N ALA A 4 19.33 -37.77 13.12
CA ALA A 4 19.65 -36.88 12.02
C ALA A 4 19.69 -35.43 12.51
N THR A 5 20.85 -34.78 12.37
CA THR A 5 21.01 -33.34 12.60
C THR A 5 20.47 -32.58 11.39
N PRO A 6 19.55 -31.61 11.52
CA PRO A 6 19.13 -30.78 10.40
C PRO A 6 20.19 -29.72 10.12
N THR A 7 20.65 -29.64 8.87
CA THR A 7 21.59 -28.64 8.38
C THR A 7 20.96 -27.24 8.39
N ARG A 8 21.68 -26.28 8.99
CA ARG A 8 21.37 -24.85 9.09
C ARG A 8 21.40 -24.15 7.71
N GLY A 9 20.38 -24.39 6.89
CA GLY A 9 20.24 -23.73 5.57
C GLY A 9 19.52 -22.37 5.61
N GLY A 10 18.89 -21.99 6.73
CA GLY A 10 17.99 -20.83 6.80
C GLY A 10 18.62 -19.49 7.22
N GLU A 11 19.79 -19.51 7.87
CA GLU A 11 20.35 -18.30 8.51
C GLU A 11 21.20 -17.41 7.58
N ILE A 12 21.60 -17.90 6.40
CA ILE A 12 22.47 -17.15 5.48
C ILE A 12 21.68 -16.20 4.57
N TRP A 13 20.41 -16.52 4.29
CA TRP A 13 19.53 -15.80 3.35
C TRP A 13 19.06 -14.43 3.88
N SER A 14 18.90 -14.28 5.20
CA SER A 14 18.38 -13.04 5.79
C SER A 14 19.45 -11.95 5.99
N VAL A 15 20.70 -12.36 6.24
CA VAL A 15 21.75 -11.42 6.67
C VAL A 15 22.54 -10.83 5.51
N THR A 16 22.58 -11.49 4.35
CA THR A 16 23.39 -11.06 3.20
C THR A 16 22.65 -10.02 2.35
N ALA A 17 21.41 -10.33 1.93
CA ALA A 17 20.53 -9.37 1.25
C ALA A 17 20.25 -8.13 2.11
N GLY A 18 20.01 -8.33 3.42
CA GLY A 18 19.82 -7.26 4.38
C GLY A 18 21.08 -6.42 4.68
N ARG A 19 22.29 -6.90 4.33
CA ARG A 19 23.55 -6.13 4.46
C ARG A 19 23.88 -5.34 3.21
N VAL A 20 23.62 -5.88 2.02
CA VAL A 20 23.90 -5.16 0.77
C VAL A 20 22.88 -4.06 0.53
N TRP A 21 21.60 -4.33 0.81
CA TRP A 21 20.59 -3.28 0.87
C TRP A 21 20.89 -2.27 1.98
N ARG A 22 21.53 -2.65 3.11
CA ARG A 22 22.03 -1.69 4.11
C ARG A 22 23.20 -0.86 3.62
N ARG A 23 24.13 -1.39 2.82
CA ARG A 23 25.30 -0.64 2.34
C ARG A 23 24.94 0.33 1.21
N ARG A 24 24.10 -0.09 0.24
CA ARG A 24 23.52 0.80 -0.78
C ARG A 24 22.53 1.77 -0.15
N SER A 25 21.66 1.30 0.76
CA SER A 25 20.72 2.20 1.45
C SER A 25 21.41 3.18 2.39
N LYS A 26 22.50 2.85 3.09
CA LYS A 26 23.22 3.84 3.92
C LYS A 26 23.78 5.01 3.10
N ARG A 27 24.20 4.77 1.85
CA ARG A 27 24.57 5.86 0.91
C ARG A 27 23.35 6.67 0.49
N THR A 28 22.19 6.04 0.27
CA THR A 28 20.95 6.76 -0.14
C THR A 28 20.17 7.37 1.03
N TRP A 29 20.31 6.88 2.27
CA TRP A 29 19.75 7.46 3.51
C TRP A 29 20.51 8.73 3.93
N ALA A 30 21.82 8.78 3.70
CA ALA A 30 22.60 10.01 3.86
C ALA A 30 22.16 11.08 2.84
N VAL A 31 21.86 10.67 1.60
CA VAL A 31 21.27 11.53 0.56
C VAL A 31 19.85 11.97 0.94
N SER A 32 19.01 11.06 1.46
CA SER A 32 17.64 11.36 1.93
C SER A 32 17.61 12.42 3.03
N ARG A 33 18.61 12.45 3.92
CA ARG A 33 18.73 13.51 4.95
C ARG A 33 19.05 14.90 4.36
N SER A 34 19.76 14.97 3.23
CA SER A 34 20.01 16.23 2.51
C SER A 34 18.81 16.69 1.65
N LEU A 35 18.00 15.73 1.16
CA LEU A 35 16.79 15.98 0.36
C LEU A 35 15.59 16.48 1.18
N GLN A 36 15.58 16.26 2.50
CA GLN A 36 14.56 16.79 3.43
C GLN A 36 14.37 18.31 3.33
N SER A 37 15.37 19.06 2.88
CA SER A 37 15.32 20.52 2.75
C SER A 37 14.65 21.02 1.45
N ARG A 38 14.41 20.14 0.47
CA ARG A 38 13.92 20.53 -0.88
C ARG A 38 12.65 19.82 -1.33
N ALA A 39 12.10 18.92 -0.52
CA ALA A 39 10.86 18.21 -0.85
C ALA A 39 9.69 19.20 -0.93
N SER A 40 9.38 19.61 -2.15
CA SER A 40 8.24 20.46 -2.45
C SER A 40 6.95 19.77 -2.01
N LYS A 41 5.98 20.61 -1.62
CA LYS A 41 4.59 20.31 -1.24
C LYS A 41 3.78 19.69 -2.41
N SER A 42 4.33 18.73 -3.16
CA SER A 42 3.64 18.16 -4.31
C SER A 42 2.44 17.36 -3.82
N LYS A 43 1.23 17.83 -4.13
CA LYS A 43 -0.02 17.11 -3.84
C LYS A 43 -0.19 15.87 -4.71
N ARG A 44 0.52 15.78 -5.83
CA ARG A 44 0.36 14.76 -6.87
C ARG A 44 1.46 13.71 -6.74
N HIS A 45 1.05 12.47 -6.43
CA HIS A 45 1.98 11.38 -6.13
C HIS A 45 1.84 10.28 -7.19
N HIS A 46 2.97 9.84 -7.74
CA HIS A 46 3.01 8.77 -8.72
C HIS A 46 3.01 7.41 -8.01
N TYR A 47 2.08 6.54 -8.39
CA TYR A 47 2.06 5.16 -7.87
C TYR A 47 2.80 4.16 -8.76
N VAL A 48 3.27 4.59 -9.94
CA VAL A 48 4.19 3.87 -10.83
C VAL A 48 5.46 4.71 -11.00
N PRO A 49 6.68 4.11 -10.95
CA PRO A 49 7.95 4.78 -11.19
C PRO A 49 7.95 5.56 -12.51
N LYS A 50 8.47 6.79 -12.50
CA LYS A 50 8.52 7.62 -13.71
C LYS A 50 9.52 7.06 -14.72
N SER A 51 10.59 6.43 -14.25
CA SER A 51 11.56 5.73 -15.09
C SER A 51 10.89 4.63 -15.92
N TYR A 52 10.00 3.85 -15.29
CA TYR A 52 9.20 2.84 -15.96
C TYR A 52 8.27 3.45 -17.02
N LEU A 53 7.50 4.49 -16.67
CA LEU A 53 6.60 5.12 -17.64
C LEU A 53 7.36 5.72 -18.83
N ARG A 54 8.54 6.29 -18.60
CA ARG A 54 9.42 6.81 -19.65
C ARG A 54 9.92 5.69 -20.57
N ALA A 55 10.19 4.50 -20.05
CA ALA A 55 10.58 3.36 -20.86
C ALA A 55 9.51 2.98 -21.91
N TRP A 56 8.24 3.15 -21.58
CA TRP A 56 7.11 2.85 -22.47
C TRP A 56 6.57 4.05 -23.25
N SER A 57 7.23 5.20 -23.14
CA SER A 57 6.83 6.40 -23.85
C SER A 57 7.26 6.37 -25.31
N PHE A 58 6.40 6.86 -26.20
CA PHE A 58 6.71 6.94 -27.64
C PHE A 58 7.52 8.19 -27.99
N ASP A 59 7.52 9.22 -27.13
CA ASP A 59 8.20 10.51 -27.34
C ASP A 59 8.96 11.01 -26.10
N GLN A 60 9.26 10.14 -25.13
CA GLN A 60 9.89 10.50 -23.85
C GLN A 60 9.04 11.42 -22.94
N ARG A 61 7.81 11.76 -23.34
CA ARG A 61 6.93 12.73 -22.66
C ARG A 61 5.52 12.20 -22.39
N ARG A 62 5.05 11.23 -23.17
CA ARG A 62 3.68 10.70 -23.15
C ARG A 62 3.67 9.19 -23.35
N VAL A 63 2.64 8.56 -22.81
CA VAL A 63 2.29 7.15 -23.03
C VAL A 63 0.89 7.05 -23.61
N ARG A 64 0.58 5.98 -24.35
CA ARG A 64 -0.80 5.68 -24.76
C ARG A 64 -1.50 4.96 -23.62
N VAL A 65 -2.71 5.41 -23.29
CA VAL A 65 -3.57 4.80 -22.27
C VAL A 65 -4.84 4.35 -22.95
N LEU A 66 -5.20 3.08 -22.71
CA LEU A 66 -6.46 2.49 -23.14
C LEU A 66 -7.48 2.59 -22.00
N ASN A 67 -8.65 3.15 -22.29
CA ASN A 67 -9.80 3.04 -21.42
C ASN A 67 -10.50 1.69 -21.70
N THR A 68 -10.52 0.82 -20.70
CA THR A 68 -11.08 -0.53 -20.84
C THR A 68 -12.61 -0.57 -20.84
N VAL A 69 -13.28 0.56 -20.56
CA VAL A 69 -14.75 0.65 -20.55
C VAL A 69 -15.30 0.98 -21.94
N ASP A 70 -14.73 1.98 -22.61
CA ASP A 70 -15.21 2.47 -23.92
C ASP A 70 -14.26 2.11 -25.08
N GLY A 71 -13.11 1.48 -24.79
CA GLY A 71 -12.12 1.10 -25.79
C GLY A 71 -11.31 2.27 -26.36
N THR A 72 -11.51 3.49 -25.86
CA THR A 72 -10.81 4.67 -26.37
C THR A 72 -9.35 4.67 -25.95
N ASP A 73 -8.49 5.12 -26.86
CA ASP A 73 -7.07 5.16 -26.64
C ASP A 73 -6.55 6.58 -26.86
N ARG A 74 -5.73 7.09 -25.93
CA ARG A 74 -5.27 8.48 -25.97
C ARG A 74 -3.86 8.65 -25.42
N PRO A 75 -3.08 9.62 -25.96
CA PRO A 75 -1.81 9.98 -25.38
C PRO A 75 -2.02 10.76 -24.06
N VAL A 76 -1.28 10.40 -23.02
CA VAL A 76 -1.30 11.06 -21.70
C VAL A 76 0.12 11.40 -21.28
N GLY A 77 0.31 12.61 -20.75
CA GLY A 77 1.60 13.06 -20.23
C GLY A 77 2.10 12.21 -19.09
N LEU A 78 3.42 11.95 -19.04
CA LEU A 78 4.07 11.23 -17.94
C LEU A 78 3.83 11.88 -16.58
N ARG A 79 3.57 13.19 -16.54
CA ARG A 79 3.25 13.94 -15.33
C ARG A 79 1.84 13.68 -14.80
N ASP A 80 0.95 13.20 -15.67
CA ASP A 80 -0.48 13.10 -15.40
C ASP A 80 -1.00 11.67 -15.33
N VAL A 81 -0.28 10.73 -15.96
CA VAL A 81 -0.60 9.30 -15.89
C VAL A 81 -0.12 8.68 -14.57
N CYS A 82 -0.87 7.72 -14.07
CA CYS A 82 -0.57 6.98 -12.83
C CYS A 82 -0.31 7.87 -11.60
N VAL A 83 -1.08 8.96 -11.49
CA VAL A 83 -1.03 9.91 -10.37
C VAL A 83 -2.28 9.78 -9.51
N LYS A 84 -2.10 9.92 -8.20
CA LYS A 84 -3.20 10.13 -7.25
C LYS A 84 -2.83 11.23 -6.27
N GLU A 85 -3.79 12.08 -5.93
CA GLU A 85 -3.55 13.19 -4.99
C GLU A 85 -3.43 12.70 -3.54
N ASN A 86 -2.50 13.30 -2.80
CA ASN A 86 -2.20 13.04 -1.38
C ASN A 86 -2.02 11.55 -1.04
N PHE A 87 -1.54 10.76 -2.00
CA PHE A 87 -1.54 9.31 -1.87
C PHE A 87 -0.60 8.85 -0.75
N TYR A 88 0.62 9.35 -0.66
CA TYR A 88 1.57 8.95 0.41
C TYR A 88 1.69 9.97 1.53
N ARG A 89 0.67 10.82 1.71
CA ARG A 89 0.71 11.86 2.73
C ARG A 89 0.49 11.24 4.11
N VAL A 90 1.49 11.35 4.98
CA VAL A 90 1.41 10.90 6.37
C VAL A 90 1.35 12.14 7.26
N THR A 91 0.42 12.14 8.20
CA THR A 91 0.31 13.18 9.23
C THR A 91 0.94 12.64 10.51
N ASP A 92 1.83 13.40 11.13
CA ASP A 92 2.39 13.04 12.45
C ASP A 92 1.42 13.40 13.60
N SER A 93 1.80 13.04 14.83
CA SER A 93 1.03 13.36 16.05
C SER A 93 0.89 14.86 16.31
N SER A 94 1.71 15.71 15.67
CA SER A 94 1.63 17.18 15.73
C SER A 94 0.76 17.80 14.63
N GLY A 95 0.18 16.97 13.75
CA GLY A 95 -0.61 17.44 12.61
C GLY A 95 0.23 17.86 11.40
N ARG A 96 1.56 17.73 11.44
CA ARG A 96 2.45 18.09 10.35
C ARG A 96 2.49 16.98 9.31
N GLN A 97 2.39 17.38 8.03
CA GLN A 97 2.44 16.46 6.91
C GLN A 97 3.89 16.19 6.51
N HIS A 98 4.21 14.92 6.26
CA HIS A 98 5.53 14.47 5.84
C HIS A 98 5.45 13.71 4.51
N ASN A 99 6.43 13.98 3.64
CA ASN A 99 6.60 13.31 2.35
C ASN A 99 7.73 12.28 2.36
N GLN A 100 8.13 11.78 3.53
CA GLN A 100 9.25 10.82 3.68
C GLN A 100 9.09 9.57 2.80
N VAL A 101 7.85 9.15 2.57
CA VAL A 101 7.55 8.02 1.70
C VAL A 101 7.92 8.35 0.24
N GLU A 102 7.68 9.57 -0.25
CA GLU A 102 8.11 9.98 -1.60
C GLU A 102 9.63 9.92 -1.75
N ASP A 103 10.38 10.34 -0.72
CA ASP A 103 11.84 10.32 -0.76
C ASP A 103 12.39 8.89 -0.85
N MET A 104 11.82 7.97 -0.05
CA MET A 104 12.15 6.54 -0.14
C MET A 104 11.80 5.97 -1.53
N LEU A 105 10.65 6.37 -2.08
CA LEU A 105 10.20 5.91 -3.39
C LEU A 105 11.03 6.48 -4.55
N ALA A 106 11.66 7.64 -4.37
CA ALA A 106 12.59 8.20 -5.34
C ALA A 106 13.84 7.32 -5.51
N VAL A 107 14.39 6.79 -4.41
CA VAL A 107 15.49 5.83 -4.43
C VAL A 107 15.11 4.57 -5.22
N LEU A 108 13.88 4.07 -5.02
CA LEU A 108 13.38 2.93 -5.78
C LEU A 108 13.16 3.25 -7.27
N ASP A 109 12.82 4.49 -7.62
CA ASP A 109 12.69 4.92 -9.02
C ASP A 109 14.06 4.94 -9.71
N GLU A 110 15.13 5.34 -9.00
CA GLU A 110 16.51 5.28 -9.52
C GLU A 110 16.96 3.83 -9.75
N GLU A 111 16.72 2.94 -8.80
CA GLU A 111 17.02 1.51 -8.94
C GLU A 111 16.19 0.86 -10.06
N CYS A 112 14.91 1.23 -10.18
CA CYS A 112 14.07 0.79 -11.30
C CYS A 112 14.63 1.24 -12.65
N ALA A 113 15.10 2.49 -12.75
CA ALA A 113 15.73 3.01 -13.96
C ALA A 113 17.01 2.24 -14.33
N LYS A 114 17.83 1.88 -13.34
CA LYS A 114 19.02 1.04 -13.54
C LYS A 114 18.65 -0.33 -14.07
N LEU A 115 17.71 -1.02 -13.42
CA LEU A 115 17.25 -2.35 -13.84
C LEU A 115 16.65 -2.33 -15.25
N LEU A 116 15.86 -1.31 -15.60
CA LEU A 116 15.31 -1.18 -16.94
C LEU A 116 16.38 -1.01 -18.03
N ARG A 117 17.49 -0.33 -17.73
CA ARG A 117 18.63 -0.25 -18.66
C ARG A 117 19.32 -1.60 -18.81
N LEU A 118 19.52 -2.32 -17.70
CA LEU A 118 20.11 -3.66 -17.70
C LEU A 118 19.25 -4.64 -18.54
N LEU A 119 17.96 -4.74 -18.23
CA LEU A 119 17.02 -5.67 -18.88
C LEU A 119 16.84 -5.38 -20.38
N ARG A 120 17.01 -4.14 -20.82
CA ARG A 120 16.95 -3.78 -22.25
C ARG A 120 18.16 -4.23 -23.04
N GLY A 121 19.30 -4.39 -22.37
CA GLY A 121 20.53 -4.88 -23.00
C GLY A 121 20.62 -6.40 -23.05
N TRP A 122 19.70 -7.11 -22.39
CA TRP A 122 19.75 -8.56 -22.29
C TRP A 122 19.44 -9.27 -23.61
N ALA A 123 20.27 -10.25 -23.93
CA ALA A 123 20.08 -11.24 -24.96
C ALA A 123 19.76 -12.62 -24.34
N PRO A 124 19.16 -13.55 -25.12
CA PRO A 124 18.99 -14.92 -24.67
C PRO A 124 20.33 -15.55 -24.25
N GLY A 125 20.40 -16.05 -23.01
CA GLY A 125 21.62 -16.63 -22.44
C GLY A 125 22.38 -15.71 -21.47
N ASP A 126 22.00 -14.43 -21.38
CA ASP A 126 22.54 -13.53 -20.36
C ASP A 126 22.06 -13.94 -18.96
N ASP A 127 22.97 -13.85 -17.99
CA ASP A 127 22.69 -14.13 -16.59
C ASP A 127 22.45 -12.85 -15.78
N VAL A 128 21.77 -12.98 -14.66
CA VAL A 128 21.49 -11.88 -13.73
C VAL A 128 22.36 -12.01 -12.50
N ASP A 129 23.15 -10.97 -12.22
CA ASP A 129 23.86 -10.89 -10.96
C ASP A 129 22.89 -10.94 -9.78
N PHE A 130 23.27 -11.64 -8.72
CA PHE A 130 22.43 -11.83 -7.54
C PHE A 130 21.93 -10.50 -6.94
N GLU A 131 22.75 -9.45 -6.95
CA GLU A 131 22.35 -8.14 -6.44
C GLU A 131 21.28 -7.48 -7.31
N ASP A 132 21.38 -7.62 -8.63
CA ASP A 132 20.39 -7.08 -9.56
C ASP A 132 19.08 -7.87 -9.51
N PHE A 133 19.16 -9.20 -9.30
CA PHE A 133 17.99 -10.03 -9.02
C PHE A 133 17.29 -9.61 -7.73
N MET A 134 18.04 -9.38 -6.65
CA MET A 134 17.48 -8.91 -5.38
C MET A 134 16.89 -7.50 -5.49
N SER A 135 17.55 -6.58 -6.21
CA SER A 135 16.99 -5.26 -6.50
C SER A 135 15.68 -5.38 -7.29
N LEU A 136 15.61 -6.26 -8.29
CA LEU A 136 14.40 -6.50 -9.07
C LEU A 136 13.28 -7.04 -8.19
N ALA A 137 13.55 -8.03 -7.34
CA ALA A 137 12.57 -8.60 -6.42
C ALA A 137 11.98 -7.53 -5.49
N VAL A 138 12.81 -6.65 -4.92
CA VAL A 138 12.37 -5.54 -4.06
C VAL A 138 11.51 -4.55 -4.85
N VAL A 139 11.96 -4.14 -6.03
CA VAL A 139 11.20 -3.21 -6.89
C VAL A 139 9.83 -3.79 -7.24
N MET A 140 9.76 -5.07 -7.62
CA MET A 140 8.49 -5.75 -7.92
C MET A 140 7.58 -5.86 -6.69
N ALA A 141 8.12 -6.26 -5.54
CA ALA A 141 7.36 -6.39 -4.31
C ALA A 141 6.76 -5.05 -3.85
N VAL A 142 7.57 -3.98 -3.88
CA VAL A 142 7.09 -2.64 -3.56
C VAL A 142 6.09 -2.15 -4.61
N GLN A 143 6.34 -2.38 -5.90
CA GLN A 143 5.43 -1.93 -6.94
C GLN A 143 4.05 -2.59 -6.84
N ARG A 144 4.00 -3.87 -6.45
CA ARG A 144 2.75 -4.60 -6.21
C ARG A 144 1.88 -3.97 -5.11
N SER A 145 2.49 -3.45 -4.05
CA SER A 145 1.77 -2.84 -2.92
C SER A 145 1.37 -1.37 -3.16
N ARG A 146 1.96 -0.71 -4.16
CA ARG A 146 1.76 0.72 -4.43
C ARG A 146 0.49 1.05 -5.24
N THR A 147 -0.22 0.06 -5.77
CA THR A 147 -1.39 0.34 -6.63
C THR A 147 -2.60 0.84 -5.82
N PRO A 148 -3.46 1.70 -6.40
CA PRO A 148 -4.71 2.11 -5.74
C PRO A 148 -5.60 0.92 -5.35
N GLN A 149 -5.58 -0.16 -6.14
CA GLN A 149 -6.33 -1.38 -5.86
C GLN A 149 -5.79 -2.11 -4.63
N ALA A 150 -4.47 -2.31 -4.52
CA ALA A 150 -3.86 -2.94 -3.36
C ALA A 150 -4.20 -2.20 -2.06
N ARG A 151 -4.22 -0.86 -2.11
CA ARG A 151 -4.63 -0.06 -0.94
C ARG A 151 -6.11 -0.16 -0.60
N ARG A 152 -7.00 -0.18 -1.60
CA ARG A 152 -8.44 -0.41 -1.35
C ARG A 152 -8.65 -1.73 -0.64
N HIS A 153 -8.01 -2.79 -1.13
CA HIS A 153 -8.10 -4.11 -0.51
C HIS A 153 -7.57 -4.12 0.94
N MET A 154 -6.46 -3.43 1.21
CA MET A 154 -5.92 -3.31 2.57
C MET A 154 -6.86 -2.53 3.50
N GLN A 155 -7.49 -1.46 3.00
CA GLN A 155 -8.49 -0.69 3.74
C GLN A 155 -9.73 -1.53 4.05
N GLU A 156 -10.28 -2.25 3.06
CA GLU A 156 -11.43 -3.13 3.23
C GLU A 156 -11.16 -4.23 4.27
N MET A 157 -9.97 -4.83 4.23
CA MET A 157 -9.54 -5.82 5.20
C MET A 157 -9.44 -5.22 6.62
N THR A 158 -8.82 -4.06 6.76
CA THR A 158 -8.70 -3.36 8.05
C THR A 158 -10.07 -2.97 8.61
N ASP A 159 -10.95 -2.39 7.78
CA ASP A 159 -12.31 -2.03 8.17
C ASP A 159 -13.14 -3.27 8.58
N GLY A 160 -12.96 -4.38 7.88
CA GLY A 160 -13.55 -5.67 8.24
C GLY A 160 -13.13 -6.15 9.62
N ILE A 161 -11.82 -6.06 9.92
CA ILE A 161 -11.26 -6.42 11.25
C ILE A 161 -11.79 -5.48 12.34
N TYR A 162 -11.82 -4.17 12.10
CA TYR A 162 -12.38 -3.23 13.08
C TYR A 162 -13.85 -3.50 13.37
N ARG A 163 -14.65 -3.78 12.33
CA ARG A 163 -16.06 -4.14 12.50
C ARG A 163 -16.25 -5.45 13.26
N SER A 164 -15.38 -6.44 13.07
CA SER A 164 -15.50 -7.72 13.79
C SER A 164 -15.10 -7.60 15.26
N LEU A 165 -14.06 -6.83 15.57
CA LEU A 165 -13.61 -6.57 16.94
C LEU A 165 -14.59 -5.69 17.73
N ASN A 166 -15.22 -4.70 17.08
CA ASN A 166 -16.21 -3.82 17.70
C ASN A 166 -17.65 -4.30 17.55
N ARG A 167 -17.88 -5.57 17.15
CA ARG A 167 -19.24 -6.12 17.08
C ARG A 167 -19.81 -6.18 18.51
N PRO A 168 -20.88 -5.43 18.84
CA PRO A 168 -21.47 -5.51 20.16
C PRO A 168 -21.95 -6.93 20.41
N THR A 169 -21.52 -7.53 21.52
CA THR A 169 -22.01 -8.83 21.94
C THR A 169 -23.49 -8.68 22.33
N GLU A 170 -24.38 -9.35 21.61
CA GLU A 170 -25.83 -9.41 21.90
C GLU A 170 -26.16 -10.20 23.18
N THR A 171 -25.33 -10.12 24.22
CA THR A 171 -25.50 -10.92 25.45
C THR A 171 -26.04 -10.12 26.63
N THR A 172 -26.45 -8.86 26.43
CA THR A 172 -27.04 -8.03 27.51
C THR A 172 -28.44 -7.52 27.17
N ARG A 173 -29.29 -8.33 26.54
CA ARG A 173 -30.73 -8.02 26.40
C ARG A 173 -31.68 -9.05 27.02
N GLY A 174 -31.16 -10.04 27.75
CA GLY A 174 -31.95 -11.16 28.28
C GLY A 174 -31.78 -11.40 29.78
N ARG A 175 -31.83 -10.37 30.65
CA ARG A 175 -31.88 -10.62 32.11
C ARG A 175 -32.45 -9.47 32.95
N ARG A 176 -33.56 -8.86 32.55
CA ARG A 176 -34.46 -8.12 33.46
C ARG A 176 -35.91 -8.23 32.99
N ALA A 177 -36.51 -9.39 33.17
CA ALA A 177 -37.97 -9.56 33.12
C ALA A 177 -38.33 -10.72 34.05
N GLY A 178 -38.40 -10.47 35.35
CA GLY A 178 -38.69 -11.49 36.35
C GLY A 178 -38.88 -10.92 37.75
N SER A 179 -39.98 -10.21 37.97
CA SER A 179 -40.70 -9.93 39.25
C SER A 179 -41.60 -8.72 38.98
N ALA A 180 -42.92 -8.71 39.14
CA ALA A 180 -43.77 -9.18 40.22
C ALA A 180 -45.23 -9.28 39.69
N SER A 181 -45.85 -10.46 39.73
CA SER A 181 -46.99 -10.82 40.61
C SER A 181 -48.26 -9.93 40.57
N ARG A 182 -49.32 -10.50 39.98
CA ARG A 182 -50.76 -10.48 40.36
C ARG A 182 -51.32 -9.26 41.12
N CYS A 183 -52.32 -8.62 40.52
CA CYS A 183 -53.65 -8.48 41.12
C CYS A 183 -54.75 -8.28 40.06
N ARG A 184 -55.99 -8.65 40.41
CA ARG A 184 -57.12 -9.05 39.55
C ARG A 184 -57.96 -7.87 39.01
N ARG A 185 -58.46 -8.02 37.75
CA ARG A 185 -59.81 -7.76 37.14
C ARG A 185 -60.82 -6.78 37.81
N PRO A 186 -61.90 -6.31 37.12
CA PRO A 186 -62.12 -6.03 35.68
C PRO A 186 -63.06 -4.80 35.36
N LEU A 187 -63.23 -4.50 34.05
CA LEU A 187 -64.37 -3.86 33.33
C LEU A 187 -64.86 -2.42 33.64
N LEU A 188 -64.90 -1.58 32.59
CA LEU A 188 -66.02 -0.74 32.07
C LEU A 188 -65.45 0.33 31.10
N SER A 189 -65.66 0.21 29.79
CA SER A 189 -66.63 1.00 28.99
C SER A 189 -66.74 2.48 29.38
N THR A 190 -66.37 3.40 28.49
CA THR A 190 -67.30 4.21 27.65
C THR A 190 -66.52 5.35 26.95
N ALA A 191 -66.96 5.68 25.74
CA ALA A 191 -66.49 6.74 24.85
C ALA A 191 -66.86 8.17 25.33
N ILE A 192 -66.55 9.15 24.46
CA ILE A 192 -67.04 10.55 24.32
C ILE A 192 -65.87 11.54 24.48
N ALA A 193 -65.31 12.07 23.40
CA ALA A 193 -65.73 13.22 22.56
C ALA A 193 -65.39 14.61 23.17
N THR A 194 -64.93 15.46 22.25
CA THR A 194 -64.38 16.82 22.30
C THR A 194 -65.18 17.87 23.10
N PRO A 195 -64.58 19.04 23.33
CA PRO A 195 -64.71 20.16 22.38
C PRO A 195 -63.41 20.50 21.65
#